data_AF-A0A7U4GCH1-F1
#
_entry.id   AF-A0A7U4GCH1-F1
#
_cell.length_a   1.000
_cell.length_b   1.000
_cell.length_c   1.000
_cell.angle_alpha   90.00
_cell.angle_beta   90.00
_cell.angle_gamma   90.00
#
_symmetry.space_group_name_H-M   'P 1'
#
loop_
_entity.id
_entity.type
_entity.pdbx_description
1 polymer ?
#
loop_
_entity_poly.entity_id
_entity_poly.type
_entity_poly.pdbx_seq_one_letter_code
_entity_poly.pdbx_strand_id
1 'polypeptide(L)'
;MNKAIGLVIAVLVVVVSALFFNSYRLSNKVEKKEAELVAEQATNTALGNIIDAYQANEAANRAAIARQLENERKLRNESEDRLKRFLAAASDDKCAIQRMPDASINILRE
;
A
#
# COMPACT_ATOMS: atom_id res chain seq x y z
N MET A 1 -41.06 -28.14 60.68
CA MET A 1 -39.68 -27.70 60.35
C MET A 1 -39.12 -28.37 59.09
N ASN A 2 -39.12 -29.70 58.96
CA ASN A 2 -38.44 -30.38 57.85
C ASN A 2 -38.97 -30.06 56.43
N LYS A 3 -40.28 -29.85 56.26
CA LYS A 3 -40.87 -29.46 54.96
C LYS A 3 -40.46 -28.06 54.50
N ALA A 4 -40.35 -27.10 55.42
CA ALA A 4 -39.93 -25.73 55.08
C ALA A 4 -38.45 -25.66 54.71
N ILE A 5 -37.61 -26.40 55.45
CA ILE A 5 -36.16 -26.50 55.17
C ILE A 5 -35.93 -27.17 53.81
N GLY A 6 -36.65 -28.24 53.48
CA GLY A 6 -36.56 -28.89 52.17
C GLY A 6 -36.95 -27.97 51.00
N LEU A 7 -37.95 -27.11 51.19
CA LEU A 7 -38.38 -26.15 50.18
C LEU A 7 -37.33 -25.05 49.95
N VAL A 8 -36.73 -24.53 51.02
CA VAL A 8 -35.64 -23.54 50.94
C VAL A 8 -34.44 -24.13 50.20
N ILE A 9 -34.05 -25.37 50.51
CA ILE A 9 -32.94 -26.06 49.82
C ILE A 9 -33.26 -26.23 48.32
N ALA A 10 -34.48 -26.65 47.97
CA ALA A 10 -34.88 -26.82 46.58
C ALA A 10 -34.80 -25.50 45.79
N VAL A 11 -35.29 -24.41 46.38
CA VAL A 11 -35.18 -23.07 45.76
C VAL A 11 -33.72 -22.66 45.59
N LEU A 12 -32.88 -22.89 46.60
CA LEU A 12 -31.44 -22.60 46.53
C LEU A 12 -30.76 -23.36 45.38
N VAL A 13 -31.06 -24.66 45.23
CA VAL A 13 -30.50 -25.47 44.14
C VAL A 13 -30.91 -24.93 42.78
N VAL A 14 -32.19 -24.54 42.61
CA VAL A 14 -32.68 -23.94 41.35
C VAL A 14 -31.96 -22.62 41.06
N VAL A 15 -31.82 -21.74 42.05
CA VAL A 15 -31.12 -20.45 41.88
C VAL A 15 -29.66 -20.66 41.52
N VAL A 16 -28.93 -21.53 42.22
CA VAL A 16 -27.53 -21.83 41.93
C VAL A 16 -27.37 -22.42 40.53
N SER A 17 -28.27 -23.33 40.13
CA SER A 17 -28.26 -23.94 38.80
C SER A 17 -28.51 -22.90 37.69
N ALA A 18 -29.47 -21.99 37.90
CA ALA A 18 -29.77 -20.92 36.97
C ALA A 18 -28.59 -19.93 36.83
N LEU A 19 -27.97 -19.56 37.95
CA LEU A 19 -26.78 -18.70 37.95
C LEU A 19 -25.60 -19.35 37.23
N PHE A 20 -25.35 -20.64 37.48
CA PHE A 20 -24.27 -21.39 36.83
C PHE A 20 -24.48 -21.51 35.32
N PHE A 21 -25.72 -21.78 34.89
CA PHE A 21 -26.04 -21.85 33.46
C PHE A 21 -25.90 -20.48 32.79
N ASN A 22 -26.31 -19.41 33.47
CA ASN A 22 -26.15 -18.05 32.96
C ASN A 22 -24.67 -17.63 32.86
N SER A 23 -23.85 -17.93 33.89
CA SER A 23 -22.42 -17.63 33.87
C SER A 23 -21.70 -18.40 32.76
N TYR A 24 -22.05 -19.67 32.55
CA TYR A 24 -21.48 -20.47 31.45
C TYR A 24 -21.83 -19.88 30.08
N ARG A 25 -23.10 -19.50 29.85
CA ARG A 25 -23.51 -18.87 28.59
C ARG A 25 -22.86 -17.52 28.37
N LEU A 26 -22.68 -16.73 29.42
CA LEU A 26 -22.01 -15.44 29.34
C LEU A 26 -20.51 -15.63 29.01
N SER A 27 -19.83 -16.54 29.71
CA SER A 27 -18.42 -16.88 29.45
C SER A 27 -18.20 -17.27 28.00
N ASN A 28 -19.03 -18.18 27.45
CA ASN A 28 -18.92 -18.58 26.05
C ASN A 28 -19.18 -17.44 25.05
N LYS A 29 -20.01 -16.46 25.40
CA LYS A 29 -20.22 -15.27 24.55
C LYS A 29 -19.01 -14.35 24.59
N VAL A 30 -18.43 -14.14 25.78
CA VAL A 30 -17.24 -13.32 25.97
C VAL A 30 -16.06 -13.92 25.20
N GLU A 31 -15.78 -15.21 25.40
CA GLU A 31 -14.67 -15.89 24.72
C GLU A 31 -14.78 -15.81 23.20
N LYS A 32 -15.98 -16.02 22.64
CA LYS A 32 -16.22 -15.87 21.19
C LYS A 32 -15.96 -14.44 20.72
N LYS A 33 -16.40 -13.45 21.48
CA LYS A 33 -16.20 -12.04 21.13
C LYS A 33 -14.74 -11.62 21.23
N GLU A 34 -14.03 -12.10 22.24
CA GLU A 34 -12.59 -11.88 22.35
C GLU A 34 -11.84 -12.52 21.18
N ALA A 35 -12.19 -13.74 20.79
CA ALA A 35 -11.59 -14.38 19.62
C ALA A 35 -11.85 -13.60 18.31
N GLU A 36 -13.08 -13.11 18.11
CA GLU A 36 -13.43 -12.24 16.98
C GLU A 36 -12.61 -10.93 17.00
N LEU A 37 -12.51 -10.28 18.16
CA LEU A 37 -11.77 -9.03 18.31
C LEU A 37 -10.26 -9.21 18.09
N VAL A 38 -9.67 -10.31 18.57
CA VAL A 38 -8.26 -10.61 18.34
C VAL A 38 -8.00 -10.85 16.85
N ALA A 39 -8.89 -11.58 16.16
CA ALA A 39 -8.79 -11.78 14.72
C ALA A 39 -8.91 -10.45 13.96
N GLU A 40 -9.87 -9.61 14.33
CA GLU A 40 -10.06 -8.28 13.74
C GLU A 40 -8.85 -7.38 13.98
N GLN A 41 -8.29 -7.37 15.20
CA GLN A 41 -7.09 -6.61 15.52
C GLN A 41 -5.88 -7.07 14.70
N ALA A 42 -5.70 -8.38 14.51
CA ALA A 42 -4.65 -8.94 13.67
C ALA A 42 -4.82 -8.50 12.20
N THR A 43 -6.05 -8.56 11.67
CA THR A 43 -6.35 -8.07 10.32
C THR A 43 -6.09 -6.57 10.18
N ASN A 44 -6.54 -5.75 11.14
CA ASN A 44 -6.33 -4.31 11.12
C ASN A 44 -4.83 -3.96 11.19
N THR A 45 -4.05 -4.70 11.98
CA THR A 45 -2.59 -4.54 12.03
C THR A 45 -1.95 -4.87 10.70
N ALA A 46 -2.36 -5.97 10.06
CA ALA A 46 -1.85 -6.36 8.74
C ALA A 46 -2.20 -5.30 7.67
N LEU A 47 -3.44 -4.80 7.66
CA LEU A 47 -3.86 -3.74 6.75
C LEU A 47 -3.11 -2.42 7.01
N GLY A 48 -2.89 -2.05 8.26
CA GLY A 48 -2.08 -0.89 8.63
C GLY A 48 -0.66 -0.98 8.07
N ASN A 49 0.01 -2.12 8.27
CA ASN A 49 1.36 -2.35 7.73
C ASN A 49 1.40 -2.26 6.19
N ILE A 50 0.34 -2.74 5.51
CA ILE A 50 0.22 -2.62 4.06
C ILE A 50 0.11 -1.14 3.66
N ILE A 51 -0.76 -0.37 4.32
CA ILE A 51 -0.93 1.07 4.05
C ILE A 51 0.40 1.81 4.21
N ASP A 52 1.12 1.55 5.30
CA ASP A 52 2.42 2.18 5.57
C ASP A 52 3.44 1.87 4.45
N ALA A 53 3.49 0.62 3.99
CA ALA A 53 4.37 0.22 2.89
C ALA A 53 3.99 0.91 1.57
N TYR A 54 2.70 1.00 1.25
CA TYR A 54 2.23 1.70 0.05
C TYR A 54 2.55 3.21 0.12
N GLN A 55 2.43 3.82 1.29
CA GLN A 55 2.73 5.24 1.47
C GLN A 55 4.22 5.53 1.27
N ALA A 56 5.10 4.67 1.81
CA ALA A 56 6.54 4.77 1.60
C ALA A 56 6.92 4.58 0.12
N ASN A 57 6.32 3.59 -0.54
CA ASN A 57 6.55 3.34 -1.97
C ASN A 57 6.09 4.51 -2.84
N GLU A 58 4.92 5.08 -2.56
CA GLU A 58 4.40 6.23 -3.29
C GLU A 58 5.27 7.49 -3.10
N ALA A 59 5.82 7.69 -1.91
CA ALA A 59 6.78 8.78 -1.67
C ALA A 59 8.09 8.56 -2.45
N ALA A 60 8.62 7.34 -2.46
CA ALA A 60 9.80 6.98 -3.23
C ALA A 60 9.58 7.13 -4.74
N ASN A 61 8.42 6.69 -5.24
CA ASN A 61 8.04 6.80 -6.64
C ASN A 61 7.93 8.26 -7.09
N ARG A 62 7.25 9.11 -6.30
CA ARG A 62 7.20 10.55 -6.59
C ARG A 62 8.57 11.19 -6.64
N ALA A 63 9.48 10.83 -5.73
CA ALA A 63 10.85 11.31 -5.74
C ALA A 63 11.64 10.80 -6.97
N ALA A 64 11.42 9.55 -7.41
CA ALA A 64 12.04 8.99 -8.61
C ALA A 64 11.55 9.72 -9.88
N ILE A 65 10.24 9.93 -10.01
CA ILE A 65 9.63 10.65 -11.14
C ILE A 65 10.15 12.09 -11.19
N ALA A 66 10.25 12.77 -10.05
CA ALA A 66 10.79 14.13 -10.00
C ALA A 66 12.23 14.19 -10.54
N ARG A 67 13.10 13.27 -10.11
CA ARG A 67 14.48 13.17 -10.61
C ARG A 67 14.54 12.85 -12.10
N GLN A 68 13.71 11.92 -12.56
CA GLN A 68 13.64 11.57 -13.98
C GLN A 68 13.24 12.78 -14.82
N LEU A 69 12.20 13.51 -14.41
CA LEU A 69 11.69 14.66 -15.13
C LEU A 69 12.72 15.80 -15.18
N GLU A 70 13.45 16.03 -14.09
CA GLU A 70 14.56 16.99 -14.05
C GLU A 70 15.69 16.59 -15.02
N ASN A 71 16.09 15.32 -15.00
CA ASN A 71 17.11 14.80 -15.91
C ASN A 71 16.70 14.92 -17.38
N GLU A 72 15.45 14.59 -17.72
CA GLU A 72 14.94 14.73 -19.09
C GLU A 72 14.93 16.19 -19.55
N ARG A 73 14.51 17.12 -18.68
CA ARG A 73 14.56 18.56 -18.99
C ARG A 73 15.99 19.04 -19.24
N LYS A 74 16.93 18.63 -18.39
CA LYS A 74 18.34 18.97 -18.55
C LYS A 74 18.90 18.41 -19.86
N LEU A 75 18.62 17.14 -20.15
CA LEU A 75 19.11 16.48 -21.36
C LEU A 75 18.54 17.14 -22.63
N ARG A 76 17.24 17.50 -22.63
CA ARG A 76 16.64 18.24 -23.75
C ARG A 76 17.31 19.59 -23.95
N ASN A 77 17.50 20.36 -22.88
CA ASN A 77 18.14 21.67 -22.98
C ASN A 77 19.60 21.57 -23.47
N GLU A 78 20.38 20.62 -22.95
CA GLU A 78 21.76 20.38 -23.38
C GLU A 78 21.84 19.88 -24.83
N SER A 79 20.86 19.10 -25.28
CA SER A 79 20.76 18.63 -26.67
C SER A 79 20.45 19.80 -27.61
N GLU A 80 19.46 20.63 -27.26
CA GLU A 80 19.10 21.82 -28.04
C GLU A 80 20.25 22.83 -28.12
N ASP A 81 20.94 23.07 -27.02
CA ASP A 81 22.11 23.98 -26.99
C ASP A 81 23.25 23.44 -27.86
N ARG A 82 23.56 22.14 -27.77
CA ARG A 82 24.57 21.52 -28.64
C ARG A 82 24.17 21.59 -30.11
N LEU A 83 22.90 21.34 -30.44
CA LEU A 83 22.40 21.44 -31.80
C LEU A 83 22.52 22.86 -32.34
N LYS A 84 22.15 23.88 -31.55
CA LYS A 84 22.31 25.29 -31.93
C LYS A 84 23.77 25.64 -32.20
N ARG A 85 24.69 25.22 -31.31
CA ARG A 85 26.13 25.42 -31.50
C ARG A 85 26.66 24.72 -32.75
N PHE A 86 26.21 23.50 -33.02
CA PHE A 86 26.56 22.78 -34.24
C PHE A 86 26.08 23.52 -35.49
N LEU A 87 24.80 23.90 -35.55
CA LEU A 87 24.24 24.61 -36.70
C LEU A 87 24.91 25.97 -36.94
N ALA A 88 25.27 26.69 -35.86
CA ALA A 88 26.02 27.94 -35.96
C ALA A 88 27.44 27.74 -36.49
N ALA A 89 28.13 26.66 -36.09
CA ALA A 89 29.47 26.36 -36.58
C ALA A 89 29.48 25.80 -38.01
N ALA A 90 28.40 25.13 -38.41
CA ALA A 90 28.23 24.53 -39.72
C ALA A 90 27.54 25.47 -40.74
N SER A 91 27.27 26.73 -40.40
CA SER A 91 26.41 27.64 -41.20
C SER A 91 26.81 27.77 -42.67
N ASP A 92 28.11 27.71 -42.96
CA ASP A 92 28.66 27.85 -44.31
C ASP A 92 28.94 26.50 -45.01
N ASP A 93 28.78 25.38 -44.30
CA ASP A 93 28.97 24.03 -44.83
C ASP A 93 27.63 23.40 -45.26
N LYS A 94 27.37 23.47 -46.58
CA LYS A 94 26.18 22.88 -47.21
C LYS A 94 26.10 21.37 -47.03
N CYS A 95 27.24 20.66 -46.97
CA CYS A 95 27.24 19.22 -46.77
C CYS A 95 26.87 18.85 -45.33
N ALA A 96 27.27 19.65 -44.34
CA ALA A 96 26.98 19.40 -42.93
C ALA A 96 25.53 19.71 -42.52
N ILE A 97 24.87 20.67 -43.16
CA ILE A 97 23.48 21.05 -42.85
C ILE A 97 22.46 20.21 -43.65
N GLN A 98 22.87 19.64 -44.78
CA GLN A 98 21.97 18.85 -45.60
C GLN A 98 21.53 17.58 -44.87
N ARG A 99 20.22 17.36 -44.81
CA ARG A 99 19.65 16.12 -44.25
C ARG A 99 20.21 14.93 -45.02
N MET A 100 20.79 13.98 -44.31
CA MET A 100 21.28 12.73 -44.90
C MET A 100 20.10 12.00 -45.59
N PRO A 101 20.28 11.48 -46.82
CA PRO A 101 19.23 10.74 -47.52
C PRO A 101 18.74 9.55 -46.69
N ASP A 102 17.43 9.34 -46.64
CA ASP A 102 16.81 8.30 -45.79
C ASP A 102 17.35 6.89 -46.12
N ALA A 103 17.68 6.62 -47.39
CA ALA A 103 18.31 5.37 -47.82
C ALA A 103 19.67 5.14 -47.14
N SER A 104 20.47 6.18 -46.95
CA SER A 104 21.76 6.09 -46.26
C SER A 104 21.60 5.92 -44.75
N ILE A 105 20.56 6.53 -44.15
CA ILE A 105 20.24 6.37 -42.73
C ILE A 105 19.85 4.92 -42.41
N ASN A 106 19.07 4.28 -43.28
CA ASN A 106 18.65 2.89 -43.08
C ASN A 106 19.85 1.92 -43.08
N ILE A 107 20.85 2.15 -43.94
CA ILE A 107 22.08 1.34 -43.99
C ILE A 107 22.89 1.45 -42.67
N LEU A 108 22.89 2.61 -42.01
CA LEU A 108 23.65 2.84 -40.77
C LEU A 108 22.97 2.30 -39.51
N ARG A 109 21.69 1.92 -39.58
CA ARG A 109 20.90 1.40 -38.46
C ARG A 109 20.80 -0.13 -38.42
N GLU A 110 21.30 -0.79 -39.46
CA GLU A 110 21.44 -2.25 -39.57
C GLU A 110 22.71 -2.74 -38.87
#